data_AF-A0A2L2ZAW6-F1
#
_entry.id   AF-A0A2L2ZAW6-F1
#
_cell.length_a   1.000
_cell.length_b   1.000
_cell.length_c   1.000
_cell.angle_alpha   90.00
_cell.angle_beta   90.00
_cell.angle_gamma   90.00
#
_symmetry.space_group_name_H-M   'P 1'
#
loop_
_entity.id
_entity.type
_entity.pdbx_description
1 polymer ?
#
loop_
_entity_poly.entity_id
_entity_poly.type
_entity_poly.pdbx_seq_one_letter_code
_entity_poly.pdbx_strand_id
1 'polypeptide(L)' 'VIVKDDNLPINQWLMGVVVELFLGKDKCVRVCSVKTKRGIFKRPITKLAILPVPVEV' A
#
# COMPACT_ATOMS: atom_id res chain seq x y z
N VAL A 1 2.21 3.26 -4.68
CA VAL A 1 0.83 3.02 -4.20
C VAL A 1 0.40 4.12 -3.24
N ILE A 2 -0.89 4.44 -3.22
CA ILE A 2 -1.50 5.32 -2.21
C ILE A 2 -1.96 4.44 -1.04
N VAL A 3 -1.66 4.86 0.18
CA VAL A 3 -2.04 4.18 1.42
C VAL A 3 -3.13 4.99 2.11
N LYS A 4 -4.31 4.36 2.28
CA LYS A 4 -5.39 4.89 3.10
C LYS A 4 -5.06 4.63 4.57
N ASP A 5 -4.90 5.70 5.34
CA ASP A 5 -4.70 5.64 6.79
C ASP A 5 -5.73 6.53 7.47
N ASP A 6 -6.52 5.95 8.37
CA ASP A 6 -7.64 6.63 9.01
C ASP A 6 -7.15 7.63 10.09
N ASN A 7 -5.87 7.57 10.47
CA ASN A 7 -5.23 8.50 11.41
C ASN A 7 -4.60 9.72 10.74
N LEU A 8 -4.67 9.83 9.40
CA LEU A 8 -4.21 11.03 8.70
C LEU A 8 -5.30 12.10 8.74
N PRO A 9 -4.91 13.38 8.82
CA PRO A 9 -5.87 14.46 8.67
C PRO A 9 -6.50 14.41 7.27
N ILE A 10 -7.68 15.05 7.17
CA ILE A 10 -8.49 15.09 5.94
C ILE A 10 -7.63 15.56 4.75
N ASN A 11 -7.86 14.95 3.58
CA ASN A 11 -7.14 15.20 2.33
C ASN A 11 -5.64 14.86 2.32
N GLN A 12 -5.10 14.21 3.36
CA GLN A 12 -3.74 13.69 3.31
C GLN A 12 -3.72 12.20 2.96
N TRP A 13 -2.89 11.88 1.97
CA TRP A 13 -2.69 10.52 1.51
C TRP A 13 -1.21 10.18 1.58
N LEU A 14 -0.88 9.09 2.26
CA LEU A 14 0.49 8.58 2.29
C LEU A 14 0.77 7.88 0.97
N MET A 15 1.88 8.24 0.32
CA MET A 15 2.43 7.45 -0.77
C MET A 15 3.52 6.52 -0.24
N GLY A 16 3.56 5.34 -0.82
CA GLY A 16 4.59 4.37 -0.53
C GLY A 16 4.89 3.41 -1.68
N VAL A 17 5.98 2.69 -1.52
CA VAL A 17 6.45 1.64 -2.42
C VAL A 17 6.24 0.30 -1.73
N VAL A 18 5.68 -0.67 -2.45
CA VAL A 18 5.51 -2.03 -1.92
C VAL A 18 6.88 -2.72 -1.89
N VAL A 19 7.26 -3.25 -0.73
CA VAL A 19 8.57 -3.91 -0.52
C VAL A 19 8.40 -5.42 -0.46
N GLU A 20 7.34 -5.92 0.18
CA GLU A 20 7.09 -7.36 0.33
C GLU A 20 5.60 -7.67 0.16
N LEU A 21 5.31 -8.85 -0.38
CA LEU A 21 3.95 -9.37 -0.57
C LEU A 21 3.75 -10.59 0.34
N PHE A 22 2.64 -10.62 1.08
CA PHE A 22 2.24 -11.78 1.88
C PHE A 22 1.05 -12.46 1.23
N LEU A 23 1.32 -13.64 0.68
CA LEU A 23 0.31 -14.48 0.02
C LEU A 23 -0.42 -15.33 1.06
N GLY A 24 -1.72 -15.53 0.83
CA GLY A 24 -2.52 -16.50 1.54
C GLY A 24 -2.30 -17.93 1.02
N LYS A 25 -2.94 -18.90 1.69
CA LYS A 25 -2.95 -20.31 1.29
C LYS A 25 -3.55 -20.53 -0.12
N ASP A 26 -4.40 -19.61 -0.55
CA ASP A 26 -5.04 -19.50 -1.86
C ASP A 26 -4.15 -18.83 -2.93
N LYS A 27 -2.89 -18.49 -2.61
CA LYS A 27 -1.97 -17.69 -3.45
C LYS A 27 -2.47 -16.26 -3.75
N CYS A 28 -3.52 -15.81 -3.07
CA CYS A 28 -3.99 -14.43 -3.17
C CYS A 28 -3.21 -13.54 -2.21
N VAL A 29 -2.71 -12.40 -2.69
CA VAL A 29 -2.08 -11.41 -1.80
C VAL A 29 -3.18 -10.76 -0.96
N ARG A 30 -3.02 -10.74 0.37
CA ARG A 30 -3.97 -10.08 1.29
C ARG A 30 -3.34 -8.89 2.00
N VAL A 31 -2.04 -9.00 2.30
CA VAL A 31 -1.27 -8.00 3.04
C VAL A 31 0.04 -7.76 2.30
N CYS A 32 0.53 -6.52 2.34
CA CYS A 32 1.87 -6.21 1.85
C CYS A 32 2.56 -5.21 2.78
N SER A 33 3.90 -5.28 2.80
CA SER A 33 4.76 -4.30 3.47
C SER A 33 4.95 -3.12 2.54
N VAL A 34 4.53 -1.93 2.98
CA VAL A 34 4.68 -0.68 2.22
C VAL A 34 5.68 0.22 2.93
N LYS A 35 6.72 0.64 2.21
CA LYS A 35 7.67 1.66 2.65
C LYS A 35 7.14 3.03 2.29
N THR A 36 6.88 3.84 3.31
CA THR A 36 6.52 5.24 3.19
C THR A 36 7.65 6.11 3.75
N LYS A 37 7.52 7.44 3.68
CA LYS A 37 8.49 8.37 4.29
C LYS A 37 8.67 8.18 5.80
N ARG A 38 7.65 7.66 6.50
CA ARG A 38 7.67 7.45 7.95
C ARG A 38 8.26 6.11 8.38
N GLY A 39 8.51 5.20 7.43
CA GLY A 39 8.97 3.84 7.72
C GLY A 39 8.20 2.79 6.92
N ILE A 40 8.41 1.53 7.29
CA ILE A 40 7.80 0.37 6.66
C ILE A 40 6.63 -0.10 7.52
N PHE A 41 5.45 -0.23 6.93
CA PHE A 41 4.25 -0.67 7.62
C PHE A 41 3.55 -1.77 6.84
N LYS A 42 2.94 -2.73 7.53
CA LYS A 42 2.11 -3.75 6.91
C LYS A 42 0.70 -3.21 6.74
N ARG A 43 0.18 -3.23 5.51
CA ARG A 43 -1.19 -2.80 5.20
C ARG A 43 -1.92 -3.84 4.35
N PRO A 44 -3.21 -4.07 4.61
CA PRO A 44 -4.04 -4.91 3.75
C PRO A 44 -4.25 -4.23 2.40
N ILE A 45 -4.38 -5.02 1.33
CA ILE A 45 -4.56 -4.49 -0.04
C ILE A 45 -5.82 -3.63 -0.17
N THR A 46 -6.87 -3.91 0.62
CA THR A 46 -8.09 -3.10 0.64
C THR A 46 -7.87 -1.64 1.08
N LYS A 47 -6.77 -1.36 1.77
CA LYS A 47 -6.37 0.00 2.18
C LYS A 47 -5.33 0.60 1.23
N LEU A 48 -5.02 -0.05 0.11
CA LEU A 48 -4.07 0.43 -0.88
C LEU A 48 -4.78 0.75 -2.19
N ALA A 49 -4.37 1.84 -2.81
CA ALA A 49 -4.81 2.23 -4.14
C ALA A 49 -3.62 2.37 -5.08
N ILE A 50 -3.85 2.06 -6.35
CA ILE A 50 -2.86 2.19 -7.42
C ILE A 50 -2.63 3.68 -7.69
N LEU A 51 -1.39 4.05 -8.00
CA LEU A 51 -1.09 5.42 -8.41
C LEU A 51 -1.58 5.63 -9.85
N PRO A 52 -2.24 6.75 -10.17
CA PRO A 52 -2.68 7.06 -11.52
C PRO A 52 -1.47 7.53 -12.37
N VAL A 53 -0.49 6.65 -12.54
CA VAL A 53 0.67 6.87 -13.40
C VAL A 53 0.60 5.89 -14.56
N PRO A 54 1.05 6.27 -15.77
CA PRO A 54 1.23 5.33 -16.84
C PRO A 54 2.20 4.25 -16.34
N VAL A 55 1.75 3.01 -16.35
CA VAL A 55 2.64 1.88 -16.10
C VAL A 55 3.30 1.61 -17.45
N GLU A 56 4.56 2.00 -17.61
CA GLU A 56 5.35 1.52 -18.75
C GLU A 56 5.60 0.03 -18.50
N VAL A 57 4.98 -0.81 -19.33
CA VAL A 57 5.05 -2.28 -19.27
C VAL A 57 6.08 -2.78 -20.27
#